data_AF-A0A3D1MUH0-F1
#
_entry.id   AF-A0A3D1MUH0-F1
#
_cell.length_a   1.000
_cell.length_b   1.000
_cell.length_c   1.000
_cell.angle_alpha   90.00
_cell.angle_beta   90.00
_cell.angle_gamma   90.00
#
_symmetry.space_group_name_H-M   'P 1'
#
loop_
_entity.id
_entity.type
_entity.pdbx_description
1 polymer ?
#
loop_
_entity_poly.entity_id
_entity_poly.type
_entity_poly.pdbx_seq_one_letter_code
_entity_poly.pdbx_strand_id
1 'polypeptide(L)'
;MGVEELGLMPSYSTIYRYMRGKGLRKQRRLTQRSTKGALLALTRLEHREVRSFEMEYVHSLWHLDFHFGSRKILGKDGHWVKPLLLAILDDHSRLVCHAQWYLDETTESLVHGFKQALQKRGLPRALMTDYVPRHIISLMFPS
;
A
#
# COMPACT_ATOMS: atom_id res chain seq x y z
N MET A 1 -39.81 25.74 18.76
CA MET A 1 -38.52 25.05 18.89
C MET A 1 -37.58 25.68 17.86
N GLY A 2 -36.62 26.47 18.32
CA GLY A 2 -35.71 27.22 17.44
C GLY A 2 -34.73 26.27 16.76
N VAL A 3 -34.65 26.36 15.44
CA VAL A 3 -33.65 25.64 14.65
C VAL A 3 -32.37 26.45 14.79
N GLU A 4 -31.38 25.91 15.51
CA GLU A 4 -30.08 26.56 15.67
C GLU A 4 -29.39 26.59 14.30
N GLU A 5 -29.27 27.79 13.71
CA GLU A 5 -28.60 28.00 12.43
C GLU A 5 -27.11 27.74 12.60
N LEU A 6 -26.69 26.53 12.22
CA LEU A 6 -25.28 26.19 12.05
C LEU A 6 -24.74 27.08 10.93
N GLY A 7 -24.05 28.16 11.29
CA GLY A 7 -23.57 29.19 10.35
C GLY A 7 -22.66 28.66 9.23
N LEU A 8 -22.08 29.57 8.45
CA LEU A 8 -21.32 29.23 7.24
C LEU A 8 -20.18 28.22 7.50
N MET A 9 -20.08 27.20 6.64
CA MET A 9 -19.06 26.16 6.73
C MET A 9 -17.65 26.77 6.57
N PRO A 10 -16.74 26.62 7.55
CA PRO A 10 -15.39 27.14 7.44
C PRO A 10 -14.59 26.47 6.32
N SER A 11 -13.64 27.19 5.75
CA SER A 11 -12.71 26.61 4.77
C SER A 11 -11.84 25.50 5.39
N TYR A 12 -11.36 24.59 4.55
CA TYR A 12 -10.49 23.49 4.97
C TYR A 12 -9.25 23.96 5.74
N SER A 13 -8.62 25.07 5.32
CA SER A 13 -7.43 25.62 5.98
C SER A 13 -7.73 26.19 7.37
N THR A 14 -8.92 26.74 7.58
CA THR A 14 -9.41 27.20 8.90
C THR A 14 -9.59 26.01 9.84
N ILE A 15 -10.24 24.94 9.37
CA ILE A 15 -10.43 23.71 10.16
C ILE A 15 -9.07 23.09 10.51
N TYR A 16 -8.16 22.98 9.54
CA TYR A 16 -6.83 22.41 9.74
C TYR A 16 -6.01 23.19 10.79
N ARG A 17 -5.97 24.53 10.70
CA ARG A 17 -5.26 25.36 11.68
C ARG A 17 -5.85 25.25 13.08
N TYR A 18 -7.19 25.26 13.18
CA TYR A 18 -7.88 25.07 14.45
C TYR A 18 -7.53 23.70 15.07
N MET A 19 -7.62 22.62 14.28
CA MET A 19 -7.26 21.28 14.74
C MET A 19 -5.82 21.21 15.23
N ARG A 20 -4.87 21.76 14.47
CA ARG A 20 -3.45 21.83 14.86
C ARG A 20 -3.24 22.61 16.15
N GLY A 21 -3.84 23.80 16.27
CA GLY A 21 -3.71 24.67 17.45
C GLY A 21 -4.34 24.06 18.71
N LYS A 22 -5.39 23.25 18.57
CA LYS A 22 -6.03 22.51 19.67
C LYS A 22 -5.40 21.15 19.94
N GLY A 23 -4.32 20.79 19.25
CA GLY A 23 -3.69 19.47 19.40
C GLY A 23 -4.56 18.31 18.92
N LEU A 24 -5.62 18.57 18.16
CA LEU A 24 -6.51 17.57 17.59
C LEU A 24 -5.78 16.89 16.42
N ARG A 25 -5.18 15.73 16.73
CA ARG A 25 -4.47 14.91 15.74
C ARG A 25 -5.43 13.96 15.07
N LYS A 26 -5.21 13.69 13.79
CA LYS A 26 -5.95 12.66 13.04
C LYS A 26 -5.70 11.31 13.69
N GLN A 27 -6.70 10.78 14.38
CA GLN A 27 -6.66 9.42 14.90
C GLN A 27 -7.07 8.45 13.80
N ARG A 28 -6.27 7.41 13.56
CA ARG A 28 -6.63 6.38 12.58
C ARG A 28 -7.86 5.65 13.12
N ARG A 29 -8.99 5.77 12.43
CA ARG A 29 -10.21 5.04 12.77
C ARG A 29 -9.88 3.55 12.67
N LEU A 30 -9.98 2.85 13.79
CA LEU A 30 -10.02 1.39 13.76
C LEU A 30 -11.20 1.01 12.87
N THR A 31 -10.96 0.23 11.83
CA THR A 31 -12.05 -0.43 11.09
C THR A 31 -13.00 -1.07 12.09
N GLN A 32 -14.31 -1.10 11.82
CA GLN A 32 -15.36 -1.55 12.76
C GLN A 32 -15.12 -2.91 13.44
N ARG A 33 -14.16 -3.72 12.94
CA ARG A 33 -13.72 -4.97 13.56
C ARG A 33 -12.41 -4.75 14.31
N SER A 34 -12.51 -4.61 15.63
CA SER A 34 -11.42 -4.75 16.60
C SER A 34 -10.94 -6.20 16.64
N THR A 35 -10.22 -6.65 15.60
CA THR A 35 -9.61 -7.98 15.63
C THR A 35 -8.37 -7.98 16.52
N LYS A 36 -8.06 -9.11 17.15
CA LYS A 36 -6.81 -9.29 17.94
C LYS A 36 -5.56 -8.88 17.14
N GLY A 37 -5.56 -9.15 15.83
CA GLY A 37 -4.50 -8.71 14.91
C GLY A 37 -4.40 -7.19 14.75
N ALA A 38 -5.53 -6.48 14.67
CA ALA A 38 -5.56 -5.02 14.57
C ALA A 38 -5.02 -4.34 15.84
N LEU A 39 -5.38 -4.86 17.02
CA LEU A 39 -4.83 -4.41 18.31
C LEU A 39 -3.32 -4.63 18.39
N LEU A 40 -2.85 -5.84 18.06
CA LEU A 40 -1.41 -6.14 18.06
C LEU A 40 -0.63 -5.27 17.05
N ALA A 41 -1.22 -4.96 15.90
CA ALA A 41 -0.61 -4.06 14.92
C ALA A 41 -0.52 -2.62 15.43
N LEU A 42 -1.53 -2.13 16.16
CA LEU A 42 -1.48 -0.82 16.81
C LEU A 42 -0.38 -0.76 17.87
N THR A 43 -0.34 -1.73 18.78
CA THR A 43 0.70 -1.78 19.83
C THR A 43 2.10 -1.81 19.21
N ARG A 44 2.29 -2.57 18.12
CA ARG A 44 3.58 -2.58 17.38
C ARG A 44 3.92 -1.23 16.74
N LEU A 45 2.93 -0.51 16.22
CA LEU A 45 3.13 0.82 15.62
C LEU A 45 3.47 1.87 16.67
N GLU A 46 2.87 1.82 17.85
CA GLU A 46 3.17 2.74 18.96
C GLU A 46 4.60 2.60 19.48
N HIS A 47 5.14 1.37 19.44
CA HIS A 47 6.47 1.04 19.97
C HIS A 47 7.58 1.06 18.92
N ARG A 48 7.29 1.39 17.66
CA ARG A 48 8.29 1.39 16.58
C ARG A 48 8.34 2.75 15.91
N GLU A 49 9.55 3.15 15.52
CA GLU A 49 9.73 4.28 14.61
C GLU A 49 8.98 3.98 13.31
N VAL A 50 7.89 4.72 13.05
CA VAL A 50 7.13 4.61 11.82
C VAL A 50 7.81 5.49 10.78
N ARG A 51 8.77 4.94 10.06
CA ARG A 51 9.30 5.61 8.88
C ARG A 51 8.27 5.53 7.77
N SER A 52 8.03 6.66 7.10
CA SER A 52 7.11 6.71 5.96
C SER A 52 7.66 5.99 4.73
N PHE A 53 8.97 5.72 4.72
CA PHE A 53 9.74 4.98 3.73
C PHE A 53 11.01 4.40 4.38
N GLU A 54 11.46 3.25 3.92
CA GLU A 54 12.70 2.60 4.34
C GLU A 54 13.93 3.27 3.68
N MET A 55 13.78 3.78 2.46
CA MET A 55 14.88 4.39 1.70
C MET A 55 14.63 5.87 1.36
N GLU A 56 15.68 6.68 1.40
CA GLU A 56 15.62 8.14 1.20
C GLU A 56 15.41 8.57 -0.27
N TYR A 57 15.78 7.74 -1.25
CA TYR A 57 15.71 8.11 -2.67
C TYR A 57 14.72 7.25 -3.44
N VAL A 58 14.04 7.87 -4.41
CA VAL A 58 13.20 7.19 -5.42
C VAL A 58 14.03 6.13 -6.16
N HIS A 59 13.41 5.00 -6.52
CA HIS A 59 14.03 3.83 -7.15
C HIS A 59 15.06 3.09 -6.29
N SER A 60 15.25 3.47 -5.03
CA SER A 60 16.16 2.73 -4.13
C SER A 60 15.60 1.36 -3.75
N LEU A 61 14.29 1.27 -3.54
CA LEU A 61 13.62 0.04 -3.14
C LEU A 61 12.23 -0.03 -3.78
N TRP A 62 11.97 -1.13 -4.48
CA TRP A 62 10.61 -1.47 -4.90
C TRP A 62 10.06 -2.61 -4.05
N HIS A 63 8.82 -2.46 -3.61
CA HIS A 63 8.02 -3.50 -2.95
C HIS A 63 7.18 -4.25 -3.97
N LEU A 64 7.16 -5.57 -3.89
CA LEU A 64 6.33 -6.45 -4.69
C LEU A 64 5.41 -7.26 -3.78
N ASP A 65 4.12 -7.27 -4.09
CA ASP A 65 3.10 -7.99 -3.33
C ASP A 65 2.02 -8.54 -4.27
N PHE A 66 1.53 -9.75 -3.98
CA PHE A 66 0.36 -10.35 -4.60
C PHE A 66 -0.85 -10.23 -3.65
N HIS A 67 -1.84 -9.47 -4.09
CA HIS A 67 -3.06 -9.26 -3.32
C HIS A 67 -4.25 -10.03 -3.90
N PHE A 68 -4.85 -10.91 -3.09
CA PHE A 68 -6.10 -11.55 -3.46
C PHE A 68 -7.25 -10.55 -3.56
N GLY A 69 -7.87 -10.45 -4.74
CA GLY A 69 -9.03 -9.60 -4.98
C GLY A 69 -10.20 -9.93 -4.04
N SER A 70 -10.99 -8.93 -3.68
CA SER A 70 -12.13 -9.11 -2.77
C SER A 70 -13.32 -9.85 -3.40
N ARG A 71 -13.38 -9.92 -4.73
CA ARG A 71 -14.47 -10.52 -5.49
C ARG A 71 -13.96 -11.69 -6.34
N LYS A 72 -14.76 -12.75 -6.41
CA LYS A 72 -14.57 -13.81 -7.41
C LYS A 72 -15.09 -13.34 -8.77
N ILE A 73 -14.48 -13.84 -9.83
CA ILE A 73 -14.89 -13.62 -11.21
C ILE A 73 -15.21 -14.97 -11.85
N LEU A 74 -16.13 -14.98 -12.81
CA LEU A 74 -16.50 -16.19 -13.54
C LEU A 74 -15.52 -16.37 -14.72
N GLY A 75 -14.83 -17.50 -14.74
CA GLY A 75 -13.95 -17.91 -15.84
C GLY A 75 -14.74 -18.34 -17.08
N LYS A 76 -14.05 -18.43 -18.22
CA LYS A 76 -14.64 -18.88 -19.49
C LYS A 76 -15.11 -20.34 -19.47
N ASP A 77 -14.50 -21.13 -18.59
CA ASP A 77 -14.83 -22.51 -18.26
C ASP A 77 -16.03 -22.64 -17.30
N GLY A 78 -16.60 -21.52 -16.85
CA GLY A 78 -17.71 -21.50 -15.89
C GLY A 78 -17.28 -21.67 -14.43
N HIS A 79 -15.97 -21.67 -14.13
CA HIS A 79 -15.48 -21.79 -12.76
C HIS A 79 -15.28 -20.42 -12.10
N TRP A 80 -15.66 -20.30 -10.83
CA TRP A 80 -15.44 -19.08 -10.05
C TRP A 80 -14.01 -19.02 -9.53
N VAL A 81 -13.24 -18.04 -10.00
CA VAL A 81 -11.84 -17.85 -9.62
C VAL A 81 -11.68 -16.56 -8.81
N LYS A 82 -10.76 -16.56 -7.83
CA LYS A 82 -10.39 -15.36 -7.08
C LYS A 82 -9.10 -14.80 -7.68
N PRO A 83 -9.14 -13.68 -8.42
CA PRO A 83 -7.97 -13.16 -9.10
C PRO A 83 -6.95 -12.57 -8.09
N LEU A 84 -5.68 -12.58 -8.46
CA LEU A 84 -4.60 -11.95 -7.72
C LEU A 84 -4.13 -10.69 -8.44
N LEU A 85 -3.88 -9.62 -7.70
CA LEU A 85 -3.25 -8.41 -8.21
C LEU A 85 -1.77 -8.43 -7.82
N LEU A 86 -0.89 -8.53 -8.80
CA LEU A 86 0.51 -8.18 -8.57
C LEU A 86 0.62 -6.66 -8.54
N ALA A 87 1.15 -6.11 -7.47
CA ALA A 87 1.46 -4.69 -7.36
C ALA A 87 2.96 -4.49 -7.07
N ILE A 88 3.57 -3.57 -7.83
CA ILE A 88 4.99 -3.20 -7.71
C ILE A 88 5.03 -1.71 -7.42
N LEU A 89 5.50 -1.34 -6.23
CA LEU A 89 5.50 0.03 -5.74
C LEU A 89 6.90 0.50 -5.38
N ASP A 90 7.23 1.73 -5.74
CA ASP A 90 8.39 2.42 -5.19
C ASP A 90 8.14 2.81 -3.73
N ASP A 91 9.07 2.46 -2.84
CA ASP A 91 8.91 2.68 -1.40
C ASP A 91 8.87 4.17 -1.03
N HIS A 92 9.77 4.96 -1.60
CA HIS A 92 9.93 6.37 -1.24
C HIS A 92 8.80 7.24 -1.80
N SER A 93 8.54 7.17 -3.11
CA SER A 93 7.54 7.99 -3.78
C SER A 93 6.11 7.45 -3.68
N ARG A 94 5.94 6.20 -3.27
CA ARG A 94 4.66 5.45 -3.33
C ARG A 94 4.07 5.35 -4.73
N LEU A 95 4.88 5.57 -5.76
CA LEU A 95 4.49 5.37 -7.16
C LEU A 95 4.24 3.88 -7.42
N VAL A 96 3.09 3.56 -8.03
CA VAL A 96 2.84 2.22 -8.57
C VAL A 96 3.60 2.09 -9.89
N CYS A 97 4.73 1.39 -9.86
CA CYS A 97 5.56 1.11 -11.03
C CYS A 97 4.83 0.19 -12.01
N HIS A 98 4.08 -0.79 -11.48
CA HIS A 98 3.24 -1.69 -12.25
C HIS A 98 2.16 -2.31 -11.38
N ALA A 99 0.98 -2.54 -11.95
CA ALA A 99 -0.07 -3.34 -11.32
C ALA A 99 -0.82 -4.13 -12.40
N GLN A 100 -0.99 -5.44 -12.19
CA GLN A 100 -1.66 -6.31 -13.15
C GLN A 100 -2.37 -7.48 -12.46
N TRP A 101 -3.55 -7.82 -12.98
CA TRP A 101 -4.32 -8.98 -12.54
C TRP A 101 -3.83 -10.27 -13.18
N TYR A 102 -3.75 -11.32 -12.38
CA TYR A 102 -3.43 -12.69 -12.74
C TYR A 102 -4.48 -13.64 -12.16
N LEU A 103 -4.59 -14.83 -12.76
CA LEU A 103 -5.47 -15.90 -12.26
C LEU A 103 -4.70 -16.92 -11.42
N ASP A 104 -3.38 -16.83 -11.42
CA ASP A 104 -2.44 -17.72 -10.74
C ASP A 104 -1.34 -16.91 -10.04
N GLU A 105 -0.72 -17.53 -9.06
CA GLU A 105 0.43 -17.00 -8.32
C GLU A 105 1.66 -17.83 -8.63
N THR A 106 2.24 -17.59 -9.81
CA THR A 106 3.41 -18.33 -10.31
C THR A 106 4.63 -17.41 -10.44
N THR A 107 5.82 -18.01 -10.47
CA THR A 107 7.06 -17.28 -10.76
C THR A 107 7.01 -16.63 -12.14
N GLU A 108 6.38 -17.28 -13.12
CA GLU A 108 6.16 -16.77 -14.46
C GLU A 108 5.32 -15.48 -14.44
N SER A 109 4.21 -15.49 -13.70
CA SER A 109 3.36 -14.31 -13.50
C SER A 109 4.12 -13.16 -12.82
N LEU A 110 4.95 -13.47 -11.82
CA LEU A 110 5.83 -12.49 -11.17
C LEU A 110 6.85 -11.88 -12.15
N VAL A 111 7.60 -12.72 -12.86
CA VAL A 111 8.63 -12.29 -13.82
C VAL A 111 8.01 -11.48 -14.96
N HIS A 112 6.83 -11.89 -15.45
CA HIS A 112 6.10 -11.20 -16.50
C HIS A 112 5.71 -9.77 -16.06
N GLY A 113 5.12 -9.63 -14.87
CA GLY A 113 4.77 -8.30 -14.34
C GLY A 113 5.99 -7.45 -14.00
N PHE A 114 7.05 -8.06 -13.45
CA PHE A 114 8.28 -7.36 -13.11
C PHE A 114 9.00 -6.83 -14.35
N LYS A 115 9.11 -7.62 -15.42
CA LYS A 115 9.67 -7.17 -16.72
C LYS A 115 8.95 -5.92 -17.24
N GLN A 116 7.62 -5.88 -17.13
CA GLN A 116 6.85 -4.71 -17.55
C GLN A 116 7.09 -3.49 -16.66
N ALA A 117 7.27 -3.68 -15.36
CA ALA A 117 7.65 -2.58 -14.45
C ALA A 117 8.99 -1.98 -14.86
N LEU A 118 9.98 -2.85 -15.12
CA LEU A 118 11.31 -2.43 -15.58
C LEU A 118 11.24 -1.65 -16.90
N GLN A 119 10.49 -2.16 -17.87
CA GLN A 119 10.30 -1.47 -19.16
C GLN A 119 9.65 -0.08 -19.01
N LYS A 120 8.75 0.09 -18.03
CA LYS A 120 8.04 1.36 -17.80
C LYS A 120 8.83 2.36 -16.97
N ARG A 121 9.74 1.90 -16.11
CA ARG A 121 10.29 2.69 -14.99
C ARG A 121 11.79 2.51 -14.73
N GLY A 122 12.49 1.72 -15.53
CA GLY A 122 13.90 1.44 -15.36
C GLY A 122 14.19 0.46 -14.22
N LEU A 123 15.45 0.39 -13.79
CA LEU A 123 15.93 -0.57 -12.80
C LEU A 123 15.91 0.03 -11.38
N PRO A 124 15.29 -0.65 -10.39
CA PRO A 124 15.47 -0.30 -8.99
C PRO A 124 16.83 -0.79 -8.47
N ARG A 125 17.30 -0.21 -7.36
CA ARG A 125 18.53 -0.68 -6.68
C ARG A 125 18.30 -1.95 -5.86
N ALA A 126 17.10 -2.13 -5.32
CA ALA A 126 16.73 -3.30 -4.52
C ALA A 126 15.23 -3.62 -4.66
N LEU A 127 14.89 -4.88 -4.36
CA LEU A 127 13.53 -5.37 -4.25
C LEU A 127 13.23 -5.91 -2.85
N MET A 128 12.00 -5.73 -2.40
CA MET A 128 11.44 -6.44 -1.25
C MET A 128 10.17 -7.18 -1.67
N THR A 129 10.05 -8.43 -1.25
CA THR A 129 8.84 -9.25 -1.38
C THR A 129 8.54 -9.90 -0.03
N ASP A 130 7.26 -10.11 0.27
CA ASP A 130 6.78 -10.64 1.55
C ASP A 130 6.55 -12.16 1.57
N TYR A 131 6.87 -12.86 0.48
CA TYR A 131 6.84 -14.32 0.41
C TYR A 131 7.96 -14.95 1.28
N VAL A 132 7.65 -15.15 2.56
CA VAL A 132 8.50 -15.74 3.63
C VAL A 132 9.76 -14.88 3.96
N PRO A 133 10.30 -14.97 5.20
CA PRO A 133 10.51 -13.79 6.04
C PRO A 133 11.43 -12.72 5.43
N ARG A 134 10.87 -11.54 5.09
CA ARG A 134 11.59 -10.26 4.83
C ARG A 134 13.00 -10.40 4.22
N HIS A 135 13.11 -11.03 3.07
CA HIS A 135 14.37 -10.99 2.32
C HIS A 135 14.36 -9.76 1.40
N ILE A 136 15.16 -8.75 1.76
CA ILE A 136 15.53 -7.69 0.83
C ILE A 136 16.52 -8.30 -0.16
N ILE A 137 16.14 -8.32 -1.44
CA ILE A 137 17.01 -8.75 -2.52
C ILE A 137 17.66 -7.51 -3.09
N SER A 138 18.96 -7.33 -2.80
CA SER A 138 19.75 -6.30 -3.49
C SER A 138 19.94 -6.74 -4.93
N LEU A 139 19.42 -5.95 -5.88
CA LEU A 139 19.62 -6.21 -7.29
C LEU A 139 20.83 -5.41 -7.75
N MET A 140 22.01 -6.06 -7.73
CA MET A 140 23.21 -5.46 -8.29
C MET A 140 23.18 -5.65 -9.82
N PHE A 141 22.64 -4.67 -10.54
CA PHE A 141 22.76 -4.62 -11.99
C PHE A 141 24.07 -3.91 -12.36
N PRO A 142 24.93 -4.49 -13.22
CA PRO A 142 26.08 -3.77 -13.74
C PRO A 142 25.60 -2.58 -14.56
N SER A 143 26.16 -1.40 -14.25
CA SER A 143 26.00 -0.15 -14.99
C SER A 143 26.60 -0.23 -16.39
#